data_AF-A0A1M5NBM1-F1
#
_entry.id   AF-A0A1M5NBM1-F1
#
_cell.length_a   1.000
_cell.length_b   1.000
_cell.length_c   1.000
_cell.angle_alpha   90.00
_cell.angle_beta   90.00
_cell.angle_gamma   90.00
#
_symmetry.space_group_name_H-M   'P 1'
#
loop_
_entity.id
_entity.type
_entity.pdbx_description
1 polymer ?
#
loop_
_entity_poly.entity_id
_entity_poly.type
_entity_poly.pdbx_seq_one_letter_code
_entity_poly.pdbx_strand_id
1 'polypeptide(L)'
;MSDPRSISKWKARHAILVVIGILLNFAFVIPLLFWPEWILGLFQIPVTQLIWPRFSGLLLGILSIFYIPATIDIDRYRIFAWLAVFPSRSLGAVFFFIAVFVFGQPNGFLIGVLLDGSIGFLTLVCLIRIVRLEQDVANGRGT
;
A
#
# COMPACT_ATOMS: atom_id res chain seq x y z
N MET A 1 22.64 -19.31 10.27
CA MET A 1 22.83 -18.95 8.85
C MET A 1 21.83 -17.91 8.35
N SER A 2 22.08 -16.63 8.59
CA SER A 2 21.45 -15.55 7.83
C SER A 2 22.27 -15.30 6.56
N ASP A 3 22.02 -16.10 5.52
CA ASP A 3 22.68 -15.95 4.21
C ASP A 3 22.42 -14.53 3.65
N PRO A 4 23.43 -13.74 3.23
CA PRO A 4 23.25 -12.46 2.55
C PRO A 4 22.27 -12.52 1.36
N ARG A 5 22.17 -13.68 0.70
CA ARG A 5 21.18 -13.94 -0.34
C ARG A 5 19.75 -13.95 0.19
N SER A 6 19.53 -14.29 1.46
CA SER A 6 18.24 -14.23 2.14
C SER A 6 17.74 -12.78 2.29
N ILE A 7 18.60 -11.86 2.72
CA ILE A 7 18.25 -10.43 2.87
C ILE A 7 17.89 -9.83 1.51
N SER A 8 18.74 -10.07 0.50
CA SER A 8 18.50 -9.60 -0.88
C SER A 8 17.16 -10.10 -1.43
N LYS A 9 16.82 -11.39 -1.21
CA LYS A 9 15.52 -11.96 -1.61
C LYS A 9 14.35 -11.25 -0.95
N TRP A 10 14.43 -10.93 0.34
CA TRP A 10 13.35 -10.22 1.05
C TRP A 10 13.19 -8.77 0.58
N LYS A 11 14.30 -8.07 0.30
CA LYS A 11 14.28 -6.72 -0.30
C LYS A 11 13.61 -6.75 -1.68
N ALA A 12 13.95 -7.71 -2.52
CA ALA A 12 13.32 -7.89 -3.83
C ALA A 12 11.81 -8.19 -3.72
N ARG A 13 11.42 -9.08 -2.79
CA ARG A 13 10.00 -9.37 -2.51
C ARG A 13 9.23 -8.12 -2.09
N HIS A 14 9.79 -7.33 -1.18
CA HIS A 14 9.20 -6.06 -0.77
C HIS A 14 9.01 -5.12 -1.96
N ALA A 15 10.06 -4.92 -2.77
CA ALA A 15 9.98 -4.06 -3.96
C ALA A 15 8.88 -4.52 -4.93
N ILE A 16 8.80 -5.83 -5.22
CA ILE A 16 7.76 -6.40 -6.09
C ILE A 16 6.36 -6.13 -5.52
N LEU A 17 6.15 -6.37 -4.22
CA LEU A 17 4.85 -6.13 -3.58
C LEU A 17 4.44 -4.65 -3.63
N VAL A 18 5.38 -3.73 -3.41
CA VAL A 18 5.10 -2.30 -3.52
C VAL A 18 4.77 -1.92 -4.96
N VAL A 19 5.49 -2.44 -5.96
CA VAL A 19 5.17 -2.20 -7.39
C VAL A 19 3.79 -2.74 -7.75
N ILE A 20 3.44 -3.95 -7.32
CA ILE A 20 2.09 -4.51 -7.50
C ILE A 20 1.05 -3.58 -6.86
N GLY A 21 1.30 -3.12 -5.63
CA GLY A 21 0.44 -2.16 -4.95
C GLY A 21 0.28 -0.84 -5.70
N ILE A 22 1.36 -0.31 -6.30
CA ILE A 22 1.31 0.90 -7.13
C ILE A 22 0.44 0.65 -8.36
N LEU A 23 0.64 -0.48 -9.06
CA LEU A 23 -0.16 -0.81 -10.25
C LEU A 23 -1.65 -0.98 -9.92
N LEU A 24 -1.96 -1.64 -8.80
CA LEU A 24 -3.34 -1.76 -8.30
C LEU A 24 -3.93 -0.37 -8.00
N ASN A 25 -3.19 0.51 -7.33
CA ASN A 25 -3.64 1.87 -7.08
C ASN A 25 -3.92 2.61 -8.39
N PHE A 26 -3.01 2.54 -9.37
CA PHE A 26 -3.20 3.20 -10.66
C PHE A 26 -4.40 2.65 -11.45
N ALA A 27 -4.73 1.36 -11.27
CA ALA A 27 -5.95 0.78 -11.81
C ALA A 27 -7.23 1.40 -11.22
N PHE A 28 -7.18 2.02 -10.03
CA PHE A 28 -8.26 2.85 -9.49
C PHE A 28 -8.11 4.33 -9.85
N VAL A 29 -6.89 4.89 -9.79
CA VAL A 29 -6.61 6.31 -10.08
C VAL A 29 -7.11 6.70 -11.47
N ILE A 30 -6.76 5.91 -12.49
CA ILE A 30 -7.10 6.23 -13.88
C ILE A 30 -8.63 6.28 -14.07
N PRO A 31 -9.41 5.24 -13.71
CA PRO A 31 -10.86 5.32 -13.80
C PRO A 31 -11.48 6.39 -12.90
N LEU A 32 -10.99 6.62 -11.68
CA LEU A 32 -11.53 7.66 -10.80
C LEU A 32 -11.38 9.07 -11.38
N LEU A 33 -10.32 9.33 -12.14
CA LEU A 33 -10.09 10.63 -12.79
C LEU A 33 -10.99 10.81 -14.03
N PHE A 34 -11.00 9.81 -14.93
CA PHE A 34 -11.64 9.95 -16.24
C PHE A 34 -13.10 9.45 -16.28
N TRP A 35 -13.41 8.36 -15.56
CA TRP A 35 -14.72 7.69 -15.56
C TRP A 35 -15.18 7.29 -14.14
N PRO A 36 -15.35 8.25 -13.21
CA PRO A 36 -15.67 7.96 -11.80
C PRO A 36 -17.01 7.22 -11.63
N GLU A 37 -18.03 7.55 -12.43
CA GLU A 37 -19.34 6.88 -12.32
C GLU A 37 -19.26 5.40 -12.69
N TRP A 38 -18.47 5.07 -13.71
CA TRP A 38 -18.28 3.69 -14.14
C TRP A 38 -17.59 2.85 -13.05
N ILE A 39 -16.45 3.32 -12.53
CA ILE A 39 -15.70 2.57 -11.51
C ILE A 39 -16.48 2.47 -10.19
N LEU A 40 -17.17 3.52 -9.78
CA LEU A 40 -18.00 3.49 -8.56
C LEU A 40 -19.25 2.62 -8.74
N GLY A 41 -19.83 2.58 -9.94
CA GLY A 41 -20.93 1.69 -10.30
C GLY A 41 -20.58 0.21 -10.18
N LEU A 42 -19.35 -0.19 -10.51
CA LEU A 42 -18.88 -1.57 -10.31
C LEU A 42 -18.95 -2.01 -8.85
N PHE A 43 -18.77 -1.08 -7.92
CA PHE A 43 -18.80 -1.34 -6.48
C PHE A 43 -20.11 -0.91 -5.82
N GLN A 44 -21.13 -0.58 -6.60
CA GLN A 44 -22.44 -0.11 -6.11
C GLN A 44 -22.34 1.10 -5.16
N ILE A 45 -21.38 1.99 -5.43
CA ILE A 45 -21.17 3.22 -4.66
C ILE A 45 -21.95 4.37 -5.34
N PRO A 46 -22.90 5.02 -4.65
CA PRO A 46 -23.65 6.12 -5.23
C PRO A 46 -22.76 7.34 -5.42
N VAL A 47 -22.91 8.01 -6.55
CA VAL A 47 -22.14 9.21 -6.89
C VAL A 47 -23.02 10.43 -6.69
N THR A 48 -22.69 11.25 -5.69
CA THR A 48 -23.39 12.52 -5.43
C THR A 48 -22.71 13.68 -6.13
N GLN A 49 -21.37 13.73 -6.10
CA GLN A 49 -20.57 14.78 -6.71
C GLN A 49 -19.28 14.20 -7.28
N LEU A 50 -19.03 14.42 -8.57
CA LEU A 50 -17.89 13.85 -9.29
C LEU A 50 -16.52 14.41 -8.83
N ILE A 51 -16.50 15.55 -8.15
CA ILE A 51 -15.26 16.18 -7.71
C ILE A 51 -14.52 15.34 -6.66
N TRP A 52 -15.24 14.73 -5.71
CA TRP A 52 -14.61 13.98 -4.62
C TRP A 52 -13.92 12.70 -5.10
N PRO A 53 -14.56 11.82 -5.89
CA PRO A 53 -13.88 10.65 -6.44
C PRO A 53 -12.64 11.00 -7.26
N ARG A 54 -12.71 12.06 -8.08
CA ARG A 54 -11.58 12.54 -8.88
C ARG A 54 -10.45 13.05 -7.99
N PHE A 55 -10.77 13.84 -6.98
CA PHE A 55 -9.80 14.38 -6.03
C PHE A 55 -9.14 13.25 -5.21
N SER A 56 -9.92 12.30 -4.71
CA SER A 56 -9.40 11.11 -4.02
C SER A 56 -8.51 10.26 -4.92
N GLY A 57 -8.88 10.09 -6.20
CA GLY A 57 -8.06 9.42 -7.20
C GLY A 57 -6.71 10.11 -7.40
N LEU A 58 -6.70 11.45 -7.50
CA LEU A 58 -5.45 12.21 -7.61
C LEU A 58 -4.54 12.03 -6.39
N LEU A 59 -5.11 12.12 -5.18
CA LEU A 59 -4.35 11.92 -3.93
C LEU A 59 -3.76 10.50 -3.85
N LEU A 60 -4.54 9.48 -4.23
CA LEU A 60 -4.07 8.09 -4.29
C LEU A 60 -2.91 7.93 -5.29
N GLY A 61 -2.99 8.62 -6.43
CA GLY A 61 -1.92 8.64 -7.43
C GLY A 61 -0.63 9.27 -6.90
N ILE A 62 -0.74 10.42 -6.22
CA ILE A 62 0.40 11.11 -5.59
C ILE A 62 1.07 10.21 -4.54
N LEU A 63 0.28 9.59 -3.65
CA LEU A 63 0.79 8.65 -2.65
C LEU A 63 1.53 7.48 -3.30
N SER A 64 0.99 6.95 -4.40
CA SER A 64 1.58 5.83 -5.12
C SER A 64 2.95 6.18 -5.73
N ILE A 65 3.11 7.42 -6.23
CA ILE A 65 4.40 7.91 -6.72
C ILE A 65 5.43 8.00 -5.59
N PHE A 66 5.02 8.43 -4.39
CA PHE A 66 5.92 8.50 -3.23
C PHE A 66 6.36 7.13 -2.69
N TYR A 67 5.74 6.03 -3.13
CA TYR A 67 6.21 4.68 -2.78
C TYR A 67 7.37 4.21 -3.68
N ILE A 68 7.57 4.79 -4.87
CA ILE A 68 8.58 4.37 -5.86
C ILE A 68 10.02 4.41 -5.30
N PRO A 69 10.48 5.45 -4.56
CA PRO A 69 11.86 5.47 -4.07
C PRO A 69 12.23 4.25 -3.22
N ALA A 70 11.29 3.75 -2.41
CA ALA A 70 11.48 2.56 -1.57
C ALA A 70 11.58 1.24 -2.37
N THR A 71 11.16 1.22 -3.64
CA THR A 71 11.30 0.04 -4.52
C THR A 71 12.66 -0.01 -5.21
N ILE A 72 13.30 1.14 -5.39
CA ILE A 72 14.62 1.25 -6.04
C ILE A 72 15.71 0.93 -5.02
N ASP A 73 15.66 1.57 -3.85
CA ASP A 73 16.65 1.39 -2.79
C ASP A 73 16.00 1.53 -1.41
N ILE A 74 15.65 0.38 -0.83
CA ILE A 74 15.02 0.30 0.49
C ILE A 74 15.96 0.70 1.65
N ASP A 75 17.27 0.60 1.45
CA ASP A 75 18.24 0.96 2.48
C ASP A 75 18.38 2.46 2.58
N ARG A 76 18.46 3.13 1.42
CA ARG A 76 18.50 4.59 1.33
C ARG A 76 17.15 5.23 1.68
N TYR A 77 16.04 4.67 1.22
CA TYR A 77 14.69 5.26 1.37
C TYR A 77 13.83 4.53 2.40
N ARG A 78 14.45 4.02 3.48
CA ARG A 78 13.77 3.22 4.51
C ARG A 78 12.59 3.92 5.18
N ILE A 79 12.68 5.23 5.38
CA ILE A 79 11.59 6.04 5.93
C ILE A 79 10.36 5.98 4.99
N PHE A 80 10.56 6.03 3.68
CA PHE A 80 9.47 5.92 2.70
C PHE A 80 8.84 4.52 2.72
N ALA A 81 9.64 3.46 2.91
CA ALA A 81 9.12 2.10 3.07
C ALA A 81 8.21 1.97 4.31
N TRP A 82 8.61 2.56 5.43
CA TRP A 82 7.78 2.61 6.63
C TRP A 82 6.53 3.47 6.45
N LEU A 83 6.67 4.69 5.92
CA LEU A 83 5.54 5.61 5.69
C LEU A 83 4.49 5.04 4.73
N ALA A 84 4.93 4.27 3.72
CA ALA A 84 4.04 3.56 2.80
C ALA A 84 3.15 2.54 3.52
N VAL A 85 3.65 1.90 4.58
CA VAL A 85 2.89 0.97 5.40
C VAL A 85 2.09 1.71 6.46
N PHE A 86 2.79 2.40 7.37
CA PHE A 86 2.24 3.21 8.43
C PHE A 86 2.82 4.64 8.33
N PRO A 87 2.00 5.67 8.09
CA PRO A 87 0.54 5.66 8.25
C PRO A 87 -0.25 5.32 6.99
N SER A 88 0.36 5.29 5.80
CA SER A 88 -0.40 5.46 4.56
C SER A 88 -1.43 4.36 4.30
N ARG A 89 -1.02 3.09 4.20
CA ARG A 89 -1.94 1.98 3.92
C ARG A 89 -2.75 1.57 5.14
N SER A 90 -2.17 1.67 6.34
CA SER A 90 -2.86 1.30 7.58
C SER A 90 -4.00 2.25 7.93
N LEU A 91 -3.79 3.58 7.89
CA LEU A 91 -4.84 4.53 8.23
C LEU A 91 -5.94 4.54 7.17
N GLY A 92 -5.59 4.39 5.88
CA GLY A 92 -6.57 4.24 4.82
C GLY A 92 -7.48 3.02 5.03
N ALA A 93 -6.89 1.84 5.28
CA ALA A 93 -7.64 0.62 5.54
C ALA A 93 -8.53 0.73 6.79
N VAL A 94 -8.01 1.28 7.89
CA VAL A 94 -8.79 1.50 9.12
C VAL A 94 -9.92 2.50 8.88
N PHE A 95 -9.68 3.59 8.17
CA PHE A 95 -10.69 4.59 7.85
C PHE A 95 -11.85 3.98 7.06
N PHE A 96 -11.57 3.28 5.95
CA PHE A 96 -12.62 2.65 5.15
C PHE A 96 -13.34 1.53 5.89
N PHE A 97 -12.65 0.79 6.75
CA PHE A 97 -13.28 -0.21 7.62
C PHE A 97 -14.28 0.45 8.58
N ILE A 98 -13.87 1.50 9.29
CA ILE A 98 -14.75 2.27 10.18
C ILE A 98 -15.89 2.91 9.39
N ALA A 99 -15.62 3.45 8.20
CA ALA A 99 -16.64 4.10 7.38
C ALA A 99 -17.80 3.16 7.02
N VAL A 100 -17.49 1.90 6.69
CA VAL A 100 -18.52 0.91 6.35
C VAL A 100 -19.27 0.45 7.59
N PHE A 101 -18.57 0.02 8.65
CA PHE A 101 -19.20 -0.61 9.80
C PHE A 101 -19.80 0.38 10.82
N VAL A 102 -19.29 1.61 10.89
CA VAL A 102 -19.71 2.62 11.88
C VAL A 102 -20.49 3.76 11.23
N PHE A 103 -20.05 4.24 10.06
CA PHE A 103 -20.73 5.36 9.37
C PHE A 103 -21.77 4.91 8.34
N GLY A 104 -21.99 3.60 8.18
CA GLY A 104 -23.01 3.05 7.28
C GLY A 104 -22.72 3.29 5.79
N GLN A 105 -21.45 3.46 5.42
CA GLN A 105 -21.08 3.63 4.01
C GLN A 105 -21.25 2.32 3.22
N PRO A 106 -21.43 2.39 1.89
CA PRO A 106 -21.58 1.22 1.04
C PRO A 106 -20.48 0.17 1.21
N ASN A 107 -20.86 -1.11 1.23
CA ASN A 107 -19.93 -2.24 1.35
C ASN A 107 -18.86 -2.27 0.24
N GLY A 108 -19.11 -1.62 -0.91
CA GLY A 108 -18.15 -1.46 -1.99
C GLY A 108 -16.81 -0.89 -1.55
N PHE A 109 -16.78 -0.03 -0.53
CA PHE A 109 -15.52 0.54 0.00
C PHE A 109 -14.61 -0.50 0.67
N LEU A 110 -15.12 -1.69 1.04
CA LEU A 110 -14.31 -2.76 1.60
C LEU A 110 -13.32 -3.34 0.60
N ILE A 111 -13.51 -3.15 -0.72
CA ILE A 111 -12.51 -3.59 -1.72
C ILE A 111 -11.18 -2.86 -1.50
N GLY A 112 -11.23 -1.57 -1.17
CA GLY A 112 -10.04 -0.78 -0.84
C GLY A 112 -9.36 -1.30 0.42
N VAL A 113 -10.13 -1.63 1.46
CA VAL A 113 -9.61 -2.24 2.70
C VAL A 113 -8.91 -3.56 2.39
N LEU A 114 -9.51 -4.42 1.57
CA LEU A 114 -8.96 -5.73 1.25
C LEU A 114 -7.67 -5.60 0.42
N LEU A 115 -7.66 -4.77 -0.61
CA LEU A 115 -6.50 -4.61 -1.49
C LEU A 115 -5.37 -3.84 -0.80
N ASP A 116 -5.62 -2.64 -0.27
CA ASP A 116 -4.56 -1.86 0.38
C ASP A 116 -4.13 -2.46 1.71
N GLY A 117 -5.06 -3.04 2.47
CA GLY A 117 -4.77 -3.73 3.72
C GLY A 117 -3.92 -4.98 3.49
N SER A 118 -4.23 -5.80 2.47
CA SER A 118 -3.42 -7.00 2.17
C SER A 118 -2.02 -6.62 1.70
N ILE A 119 -1.87 -5.67 0.77
CA ILE A 119 -0.56 -5.22 0.32
C ILE A 119 0.21 -4.59 1.49
N GLY A 120 -0.43 -3.72 2.29
CA GLY A 120 0.19 -3.09 3.46
C GLY A 120 0.66 -4.10 4.50
N PHE A 121 -0.12 -5.14 4.75
CA PHE A 121 0.26 -6.23 5.66
C PHE A 121 1.43 -7.04 5.12
N LEU A 122 1.40 -7.42 3.84
CA LEU A 122 2.48 -8.20 3.22
C LEU A 122 3.79 -7.42 3.15
N THR A 123 3.76 -6.13 2.83
CA THR A 123 4.95 -5.28 2.83
C THR A 123 5.47 -5.04 4.24
N LEU A 124 4.59 -4.88 5.25
CA LEU A 124 4.99 -4.82 6.66
C LEU A 124 5.74 -6.08 7.10
N VAL A 125 5.21 -7.27 6.79
CA VAL A 125 5.86 -8.54 7.13
C VAL A 125 7.25 -8.62 6.49
N CYS A 126 7.38 -8.24 5.22
CA CYS A 126 8.68 -8.18 4.55
C CYS A 126 9.63 -7.20 5.23
N LEU A 127 9.15 -6.01 5.58
CA LEU A 127 9.96 -4.95 6.20
C LEU A 127 10.46 -5.37 7.59
N ILE A 128 9.60 -5.95 8.43
CA ILE A 128 9.99 -6.50 9.73
C ILE A 128 11.04 -7.61 9.57
N ARG A 129 10.87 -8.49 8.58
CA ARG A 129 11.85 -9.56 8.31
C ARG A 129 13.20 -9.01 7.86
N ILE A 130 13.23 -7.99 7.00
CA ILE A 130 14.45 -7.33 6.55
C ILE A 130 15.19 -6.72 7.75
N VAL A 131 14.49 -5.95 8.59
CA VAL A 131 15.07 -5.31 9.77
C VAL A 131 15.64 -6.34 10.75
N ARG A 132 14.91 -7.43 11.01
CA ARG A 132 15.39 -8.51 11.90
C ARG A 132 16.66 -9.18 11.38
N LEU A 133 16.69 -9.52 10.08
CA LEU A 133 17.86 -10.15 9.49
C LEU A 133 19.09 -9.23 9.50
N GLU A 134 18.90 -7.92 9.29
CA GLU A 134 19.98 -6.94 9.38
C GLU A 134 20.51 -6.80 10.81
N GLN A 135 19.63 -6.82 11.81
CA GLN A 135 20.01 -6.82 13.23
C GLN A 135 20.77 -8.10 13.62
N ASP A 136 20.36 -9.27 13.13
CA ASP A 136 21.06 -10.53 13.40
C ASP A 136 22.49 -10.52 12.84
N VAL A 137 22.67 -9.96 11.64
CA VAL A 137 24.00 -9.74 11.04
C VAL A 137 24.83 -8.75 11.87
N ALA A 138 24.24 -7.61 12.26
CA ALA A 138 24.95 -6.60 13.07
C ALA A 138 25.37 -7.10 14.45
N ASN A 139 24.59 -7.99 15.06
CA ASN A 139 24.85 -8.57 16.38
C ASN A 139 25.80 -9.78 16.36
N GLY A 140 26.36 -10.15 15.20
CA GLY A 140 27.23 -11.33 15.05
C GLY A 140 26.52 -12.68 15.25
N ARG A 141 25.19 -12.66 15.40
CA ARG A 141 24.33 -13.86 15.49
C ARG A 141 24.06 -14.48 14.12
N GLY A 142 24.39 -13.76 13.06
CA GLY A 142 24.45 -14.22 11.68
C GLY A 142 25.71 -15.02 11.33
N THR A 143 26.27 -15.78 12.27
CA THR A 143 27.23 -16.86 11.99
C THR A 143 26.50 -18.14 11.56
#